data_AF-A0A538R5U0-F1
#
_entry.id   AF-A0A538R5U0-F1
#
_cell.length_a   1.000
_cell.length_b   1.000
_cell.length_c   1.000
_cell.angle_alpha   90.00
_cell.angle_beta   90.00
_cell.angle_gamma   90.00
#
_symmetry.space_group_name_H-M   'P 1'
#
loop_
_entity.id
_entity.type
_entity.pdbx_description
1 polymer ?
#
loop_
_entity_poly.entity_id
_entity_poly.type
_entity_poly.pdbx_seq_one_letter_code
_entity_poly.pdbx_strand_id
1 'polypeptide(L)'
;MAAKFLDAAARAAFTSAIQAIEGVSAAEVVVAVRRRSASYLHANVIAGVAVAVAGLAVTLFSAHEFALTSILVDPFVVGGIAGALVELLPGAKRALSPQKLRHREVLRAARATFIERGVHRTRDRSGVLVYISWLEREVVLVPDSGVERVLAGDAGADATRTLTAAIPDGGAAVARELGRLAPALAAALPRRADDVNELPDAVDSDLERGER
;
A
#
# COMPACT_ATOMS: atom_id res chain seq x y z
N MET A 1 5.50 -13.76 -1.34
CA MET A 1 5.84 -12.61 -2.22
C MET A 1 5.76 -11.29 -1.45
N ALA A 2 4.65 -10.99 -0.76
CA ALA A 2 4.56 -9.83 0.15
C ALA A 2 5.54 -9.91 1.34
N ALA A 3 5.68 -11.09 1.98
CA ALA A 3 6.66 -11.29 3.06
C ALA A 3 8.13 -11.10 2.61
N LYS A 4 8.43 -11.27 1.31
CA LYS A 4 9.77 -10.98 0.76
C LYS A 4 10.01 -9.48 0.57
N PHE A 5 8.96 -8.66 0.53
CA PHE A 5 9.10 -7.23 0.36
C PHE A 5 9.76 -6.58 1.57
N LEU A 6 9.48 -7.08 2.78
CA LEU A 6 9.99 -6.55 4.04
C LEU A 6 10.80 -7.61 4.80
N ASP A 7 11.78 -8.20 4.10
CA ASP A 7 12.77 -9.08 4.73
C ASP A 7 13.74 -8.30 5.65
N ALA A 8 14.65 -9.00 6.32
CA ALA A 8 15.60 -8.38 7.24
C ALA A 8 16.47 -7.31 6.57
N ALA A 9 16.86 -7.51 5.31
CA ALA A 9 17.66 -6.57 4.55
C ALA A 9 16.86 -5.30 4.21
N ALA A 10 15.61 -5.44 3.79
CA ALA A 10 14.71 -4.31 3.53
C ALA A 10 14.43 -3.50 4.80
N ARG A 11 14.21 -4.17 5.94
CA ARG A 11 14.02 -3.49 7.24
C ARG A 11 15.24 -2.67 7.62
N ALA A 12 16.43 -3.26 7.55
CA ALA A 12 17.68 -2.56 7.81
C ALA A 12 17.85 -1.37 6.86
N ALA A 13 17.56 -1.55 5.56
CA ALA A 13 17.65 -0.48 4.57
C ALA A 13 16.68 0.68 4.88
N PHE A 14 15.44 0.40 5.30
CA PHE A 14 14.49 1.43 5.71
C PHE A 14 14.97 2.18 6.95
N THR A 15 15.43 1.48 7.99
CA THR A 15 15.99 2.12 9.19
C THR A 15 17.18 3.01 8.84
N SER A 16 18.12 2.53 8.00
CA SER A 16 19.24 3.36 7.54
C SER A 16 18.79 4.58 6.72
N ALA A 17 17.74 4.44 5.91
CA ALA A 17 17.19 5.56 5.13
C ALA A 17 16.53 6.62 6.03
N ILE A 18 15.77 6.18 7.04
CA ILE A 18 15.17 7.06 8.06
C ILE A 18 16.27 7.84 8.79
N GLN A 19 17.26 7.13 9.33
CA GLN A 19 18.39 7.73 10.04
C GLN A 19 19.21 8.69 9.16
N ALA A 20 19.36 8.39 7.87
CA ALA A 20 20.04 9.27 6.93
C ALA A 20 19.28 10.59 6.69
N ILE A 21 17.94 10.56 6.68
CA ILE A 21 17.09 11.74 6.52
C ILE A 21 17.10 12.57 7.81
N GLU A 22 16.81 11.93 8.94
CA GLU A 22 16.75 12.59 10.25
C GLU A 22 18.11 13.15 10.63
N GLY A 23 19.22 12.45 10.33
CA GLY A 23 20.57 12.94 10.63
C GLY A 23 20.94 14.29 9.98
N VAL A 24 20.25 14.70 8.91
CA VAL A 24 20.56 15.94 8.16
C VAL A 24 19.40 16.93 8.11
N SER A 25 18.22 16.56 8.58
CA SER A 25 17.02 17.39 8.54
C SER A 25 16.24 17.33 9.85
N ALA A 26 15.40 18.33 10.12
CA ALA A 26 14.47 18.30 11.24
C ALA A 26 13.19 17.50 10.94
N ALA A 27 13.15 16.78 9.81
CA ALA A 27 12.00 15.97 9.40
C ALA A 27 12.06 14.60 10.06
N GLU A 28 10.96 14.20 10.67
CA GLU A 28 10.81 12.90 11.35
C GLU A 28 10.03 11.95 10.45
N VAL A 29 10.62 10.81 10.09
CA VAL A 29 10.10 9.94 9.02
C VAL A 29 9.59 8.63 9.60
N VAL A 30 8.29 8.39 9.42
CA VAL A 30 7.66 7.10 9.77
C VAL A 30 7.34 6.33 8.50
N VAL A 31 7.83 5.10 8.41
CA VAL A 31 7.50 4.19 7.30
C VAL A 31 6.44 3.20 7.75
N ALA A 32 5.28 3.20 7.08
CA ALA A 32 4.22 2.23 7.31
C ALA A 32 4.00 1.36 6.06
N VAL A 33 4.19 0.05 6.21
CA VAL A 33 4.01 -0.91 5.12
C VAL A 33 2.76 -1.75 5.38
N ARG A 34 1.77 -1.63 4.50
CA ARG A 34 0.51 -2.39 4.58
C ARG A 34 0.38 -3.39 3.46
N ARG A 35 -0.21 -4.56 3.75
CA ARG A 35 -0.51 -5.58 2.75
C ARG A 35 -1.53 -5.08 1.73
N ARG A 36 -2.57 -4.40 2.21
CA ARG A 36 -3.67 -3.80 1.43
C ARG A 36 -4.26 -2.62 2.19
N SER A 37 -4.81 -1.65 1.47
CA SER A 37 -5.44 -0.48 2.09
C SER A 37 -6.96 -0.61 2.25
N ALA A 38 -7.60 -1.55 1.53
CA ALA A 38 -9.03 -1.82 1.65
C ALA A 38 -9.39 -3.27 1.28
N SER A 39 -10.61 -3.68 1.66
CA SER A 39 -11.23 -4.91 1.19
C SER A 39 -11.95 -4.69 -0.16
N TYR A 40 -11.31 -5.07 -1.27
CA TYR A 40 -11.92 -4.99 -2.61
C TYR A 40 -12.93 -6.13 -2.87
N LEU A 41 -13.95 -6.25 -2.03
CA LEU A 41 -14.95 -7.33 -2.13
C LEU A 41 -15.72 -7.29 -3.46
N HIS A 42 -15.92 -6.08 -4.02
CA HIS A 42 -16.55 -5.91 -5.33
C HIS A 42 -15.82 -6.68 -6.44
N ALA A 43 -14.49 -6.80 -6.38
CA ALA A 43 -13.73 -7.59 -7.35
C ALA A 43 -14.10 -9.09 -7.27
N ASN A 44 -14.26 -9.62 -6.06
CA ASN A 44 -14.67 -11.01 -5.84
C ASN A 44 -16.09 -11.25 -6.37
N VAL A 45 -17.02 -10.32 -6.11
CA VAL A 45 -18.41 -10.42 -6.57
C VAL A 45 -18.48 -10.36 -8.10
N ILE A 46 -17.76 -9.43 -8.74
CA ILE A 46 -17.75 -9.32 -10.20
C ILE A 46 -17.24 -10.62 -10.84
N ALA A 47 -16.12 -11.16 -10.34
CA ALA A 47 -15.57 -12.41 -10.86
C ALA A 47 -16.54 -13.58 -10.65
N GLY A 48 -17.12 -13.69 -9.46
CA GLY A 48 -18.06 -14.77 -9.14
C GLY A 48 -19.33 -14.70 -9.98
N VAL A 49 -19.90 -13.51 -10.18
CA VAL A 49 -21.07 -13.30 -11.04
C VAL A 49 -20.73 -13.62 -12.50
N ALA A 50 -19.58 -13.17 -13.00
CA ALA A 50 -19.17 -13.45 -14.38
C ALA A 50 -19.03 -14.96 -14.64
N VAL A 51 -18.41 -15.69 -13.70
CA VAL A 51 -18.25 -17.14 -13.79
C VAL A 51 -19.60 -17.87 -13.62
N ALA A 52 -20.48 -17.41 -12.73
CA ALA A 52 -21.81 -17.96 -12.59
C ALA A 52 -22.62 -17.80 -13.89
N VAL A 53 -22.62 -16.61 -14.49
CA VAL A 53 -23.32 -16.37 -15.78
C VAL A 53 -22.75 -17.25 -16.89
N ALA A 54 -21.42 -17.38 -16.97
CA ALA A 54 -20.78 -18.27 -17.93
C ALA A 54 -21.14 -19.75 -17.70
N GLY A 55 -21.13 -20.20 -16.44
CA GLY A 55 -21.54 -21.56 -16.07
C GLY A 55 -23.00 -21.84 -16.44
N LEU A 56 -23.90 -20.89 -16.17
CA LEU A 56 -25.30 -21.00 -16.59
C LEU A 56 -25.41 -21.08 -18.12
N ALA A 57 -24.70 -20.24 -18.86
CA ALA A 57 -24.69 -20.29 -20.32
C ALA A 57 -24.21 -21.66 -20.84
N VAL A 58 -23.15 -22.25 -20.24
CA VAL A 58 -22.71 -23.61 -20.58
C VAL A 58 -23.83 -24.62 -20.34
N THR A 59 -24.51 -24.56 -19.20
CA THR A 59 -25.61 -25.50 -18.91
C THR A 59 -26.81 -25.36 -19.85
N LEU A 60 -27.07 -24.16 -20.38
CA LEU A 60 -28.21 -23.90 -21.26
C LEU A 60 -27.93 -24.17 -22.74
N PHE A 61 -26.69 -23.96 -23.20
CA PHE A 61 -26.34 -23.99 -24.62
C PHE A 61 -25.46 -25.18 -25.03
N SER A 62 -24.97 -25.99 -24.09
CA SER A 62 -24.24 -27.20 -24.47
C SER A 62 -25.20 -28.31 -24.93
N ALA A 63 -24.69 -29.24 -25.74
CA ALA A 63 -25.43 -30.43 -26.14
C ALA A 63 -25.60 -31.48 -25.01
N HIS A 64 -25.02 -31.24 -23.83
CA HIS A 64 -25.14 -32.12 -22.67
C HIS A 64 -26.43 -31.83 -21.91
N GLU A 65 -27.14 -32.88 -21.49
CA GLU A 65 -28.34 -32.76 -20.68
C GLU A 65 -27.97 -32.57 -19.20
N PHE A 66 -28.42 -31.46 -18.62
CA PHE A 66 -28.24 -31.19 -17.20
C PHE A 66 -29.54 -31.35 -16.43
N ALA A 67 -29.46 -31.87 -15.20
CA ALA A 67 -30.59 -31.87 -14.28
C ALA A 67 -31.00 -30.43 -13.93
N LEU A 68 -32.30 -30.18 -13.72
CA LEU A 68 -32.82 -28.85 -13.36
C LEU A 68 -32.15 -28.28 -12.10
N THR A 69 -31.85 -29.14 -11.12
CA THR A 69 -31.12 -28.76 -9.92
C THR A 69 -29.70 -28.30 -10.22
N SER A 70 -29.00 -28.94 -11.14
CA SER A 70 -27.64 -28.54 -11.57
C SER A 70 -27.64 -27.21 -12.30
N ILE A 71 -28.61 -26.99 -13.19
CA ILE A 71 -28.78 -25.70 -13.89
C ILE A 71 -28.97 -24.56 -12.88
N LEU A 72 -29.71 -24.80 -11.80
CA LEU A 72 -29.93 -23.79 -10.76
C LEU A 72 -28.73 -23.62 -9.83
N VAL A 73 -28.12 -24.70 -9.34
CA VAL A 73 -27.18 -24.66 -8.21
C VAL A 73 -25.73 -24.50 -8.66
N ASP A 74 -25.30 -25.26 -9.65
CA ASP A 74 -23.88 -25.37 -10.02
C ASP A 74 -23.27 -24.03 -10.46
N PRO A 75 -23.96 -23.16 -11.22
CA PRO A 75 -23.45 -21.83 -11.55
C PRO A 75 -23.11 -20.97 -10.34
N PHE A 76 -23.94 -20.98 -9.28
CA PHE A 76 -23.66 -20.21 -8.07
C PHE A 76 -22.55 -20.82 -7.24
N VAL A 77 -22.44 -22.15 -7.19
CA VAL A 77 -21.34 -22.85 -6.51
C VAL A 77 -20.01 -22.50 -7.18
N VAL A 78 -19.92 -22.66 -8.51
CA VAL A 78 -18.70 -22.37 -9.27
C VAL A 78 -18.38 -20.86 -9.23
N GLY A 79 -19.40 -20.00 -9.32
CA GLY A 79 -19.24 -18.56 -9.14
C GLY A 79 -18.72 -18.18 -7.75
N GLY A 80 -19.25 -18.79 -6.68
CA GLY A 80 -18.78 -18.60 -5.31
C GLY A 80 -17.32 -19.01 -5.14
N ILE A 81 -16.94 -20.17 -5.67
CA ILE A 81 -15.54 -20.65 -5.68
C ILE A 81 -14.66 -19.66 -6.44
N ALA A 82 -15.05 -19.24 -7.65
CA ALA A 82 -14.28 -18.30 -8.44
C ALA A 82 -14.08 -16.95 -7.73
N GLY A 83 -15.14 -16.42 -7.10
CA GLY A 83 -15.06 -15.21 -6.30
C GLY A 83 -14.10 -15.35 -5.10
N ALA A 84 -14.11 -16.51 -4.43
CA ALA A 84 -13.17 -16.80 -3.35
C ALA A 84 -11.72 -16.92 -3.84
N LEU A 85 -11.49 -17.53 -5.00
CA LEU A 85 -10.16 -17.67 -5.60
C LEU A 85 -9.50 -16.33 -5.95
N VAL A 86 -10.28 -15.26 -6.16
CA VAL A 86 -9.74 -13.89 -6.36
C VAL A 86 -8.89 -13.42 -5.17
N GLU A 87 -9.17 -13.88 -3.95
CA GLU A 87 -8.35 -13.54 -2.77
C GLU A 87 -6.92 -14.08 -2.85
N LEU A 88 -6.73 -15.19 -3.56
CA LEU A 88 -5.42 -15.82 -3.75
C LEU A 88 -4.61 -15.16 -4.88
N LEU A 89 -5.26 -14.31 -5.69
CA LEU A 89 -4.68 -13.70 -6.89
C LEU A 89 -4.67 -12.17 -6.75
N PRO A 90 -3.67 -11.59 -6.05
CA PRO A 90 -3.50 -10.14 -5.91
C PRO A 90 -3.55 -9.36 -7.23
N GLY A 91 -3.01 -9.96 -8.30
CA GLY A 91 -3.03 -9.38 -9.64
C GLY A 91 -4.44 -9.25 -10.22
N ALA A 92 -5.27 -10.30 -10.09
CA ALA A 92 -6.65 -10.29 -10.54
C ALA A 92 -7.49 -9.29 -9.74
N LYS A 93 -7.34 -9.31 -8.41
CA LYS A 93 -8.02 -8.37 -7.52
C LYS A 93 -7.70 -6.92 -7.86
N ARG A 94 -6.43 -6.62 -8.13
CA ARG A 94 -6.00 -5.28 -8.57
C ARG A 94 -6.54 -4.91 -9.95
N ALA A 95 -6.56 -5.85 -10.91
CA ALA A 95 -7.06 -5.60 -12.26
C ALA A 95 -8.57 -5.31 -12.28
N LEU A 96 -9.33 -6.01 -11.44
CA LEU A 96 -10.78 -5.81 -11.28
C LEU A 96 -11.14 -4.59 -10.41
N SER A 97 -10.16 -3.93 -9.80
CA SER A 97 -10.36 -2.75 -8.96
C SER A 97 -9.88 -1.48 -9.68
N PRO A 98 -10.77 -0.50 -9.96
CA PRO A 98 -10.39 0.72 -10.67
C PRO A 98 -9.26 1.49 -9.98
N GLN A 99 -8.27 1.98 -10.73
CA GLN A 99 -7.11 2.68 -10.17
C GLN A 99 -7.49 3.88 -9.30
N LYS A 100 -8.47 4.69 -9.74
CA LYS A 100 -8.96 5.85 -8.97
C LYS A 100 -9.53 5.43 -7.61
N LEU A 101 -10.23 4.29 -7.55
CA LEU A 101 -10.77 3.77 -6.30
C LEU A 101 -9.63 3.32 -5.38
N ARG A 102 -8.67 2.55 -5.90
CA ARG A 102 -7.50 2.11 -5.12
C ARG A 102 -6.74 3.29 -4.53
N HIS A 103 -6.40 4.29 -5.35
CA HIS A 103 -5.69 5.50 -4.92
C HIS A 103 -6.43 6.22 -3.78
N ARG A 104 -7.75 6.36 -3.90
CA ARG A 104 -8.58 6.97 -2.85
C ARG A 104 -8.52 6.19 -1.53
N GLU A 105 -8.61 4.86 -1.60
CA GLU A 105 -8.53 4.03 -0.40
C GLU A 105 -7.13 4.02 0.22
N VAL A 106 -6.07 4.03 -0.59
CA VAL A 106 -4.67 4.20 -0.12
C VAL A 106 -4.50 5.53 0.61
N LEU A 107 -4.95 6.64 0.01
CA LEU A 107 -4.89 7.96 0.66
C LEU A 107 -5.66 8.00 1.98
N ARG A 108 -6.85 7.39 2.00
CA ARG A 108 -7.67 7.31 3.21
C ARG A 108 -6.95 6.53 4.32
N ALA A 109 -6.41 5.36 3.99
CA ALA A 109 -5.67 4.52 4.94
C ALA A 109 -4.38 5.19 5.42
N ALA A 110 -3.65 5.87 4.53
CA ALA A 110 -2.44 6.62 4.87
C ALA A 110 -2.75 7.75 5.86
N ARG A 111 -3.78 8.56 5.61
CA ARG A 111 -4.22 9.63 6.52
C ARG A 111 -4.67 9.10 7.88
N ALA A 112 -5.41 7.99 7.91
CA ALA A 112 -5.77 7.33 9.16
C ALA A 112 -4.53 6.86 9.93
N THR A 113 -3.60 6.19 9.25
CA THR A 113 -2.34 5.70 9.83
C THR A 113 -1.49 6.84 10.40
N PHE A 114 -1.44 7.99 9.71
CA PHE A 114 -0.72 9.18 10.16
C PHE A 114 -1.23 9.70 11.51
N ILE A 115 -2.55 9.68 11.72
CA ILE A 115 -3.16 10.04 13.00
C ILE A 115 -2.97 8.94 14.04
N GLU A 116 -3.26 7.68 13.70
CA GLU A 116 -3.19 6.53 14.61
C GLU A 116 -1.79 6.29 15.16
N ARG A 117 -0.76 6.52 14.34
CA ARG A 117 0.66 6.41 14.76
C ARG A 117 1.18 7.69 15.40
N GLY A 118 0.39 8.76 15.41
CA GLY A 118 0.77 10.02 16.03
C GLY A 118 1.96 10.70 15.35
N VAL A 119 2.11 10.54 14.03
CA VAL A 119 3.21 11.12 13.25
C VAL A 119 3.21 12.66 13.31
N HIS A 120 2.05 13.25 13.57
CA HIS A 120 1.87 14.68 13.78
C HIS A 120 2.28 15.20 15.17
N ARG A 121 2.74 14.32 16.07
CA ARG A 121 3.13 14.68 17.44
C ARG A 121 4.62 15.02 17.51
N THR A 122 5.05 15.92 16.64
CA THR A 122 6.40 16.50 16.68
C THR A 122 6.32 17.98 17.04
N ARG A 123 7.35 18.52 17.68
CA ARG A 123 7.41 19.91 18.17
C ARG A 123 7.16 20.92 17.06
N ASP A 124 7.79 20.73 15.91
CA ASP A 124 7.73 21.63 14.77
C ASP A 124 6.76 21.17 13.66
N ARG A 125 5.92 20.16 13.93
CA ARG A 125 4.99 19.60 12.93
C ARG A 125 5.74 19.15 11.66
N SER A 126 6.89 18.55 11.87
CA SER A 126 7.84 18.09 10.85
C SER A 126 7.70 16.61 10.47
N GLY A 127 6.64 15.93 10.95
CA GLY A 127 6.42 14.52 10.69
C GLY A 127 6.05 14.23 9.24
N VAL A 128 6.60 13.15 8.67
CA VAL A 128 6.27 12.64 7.34
C VAL A 128 5.99 11.14 7.43
N LEU A 129 4.78 10.75 7.05
CA LEU A 129 4.45 9.33 6.87
C LEU A 129 4.74 8.92 5.42
N VAL A 130 5.58 7.91 5.26
CA VAL A 130 5.76 7.16 4.02
C VAL A 130 4.90 5.91 4.09
N TYR A 131 3.72 5.97 3.49
CA TYR A 131 2.78 4.86 3.48
C TYR A 131 2.94 4.03 2.21
N ILE A 132 3.20 2.73 2.36
CA ILE A 132 3.46 1.79 1.26
C ILE A 132 2.37 0.73 1.27
N SER A 133 1.56 0.68 0.20
CA SER A 133 0.51 -0.32 0.02
C SER A 133 0.92 -1.37 -1.00
N TRP A 134 1.18 -2.60 -0.52
CA TRP A 134 1.78 -3.65 -1.34
C TRP A 134 0.86 -4.16 -2.46
N LEU A 135 -0.41 -4.45 -2.15
CA LEU A 135 -1.39 -4.95 -3.13
C LEU A 135 -1.62 -3.93 -4.26
N GLU A 136 -1.84 -2.68 -3.89
CA GLU A 136 -2.12 -1.56 -4.78
C GLU A 136 -0.88 -1.12 -5.57
N ARG A 137 0.32 -1.50 -5.11
CA ARG A 137 1.63 -1.05 -5.60
C ARG A 137 1.69 0.46 -5.65
N GLU A 138 1.48 1.07 -4.49
CA GLU A 138 1.40 2.52 -4.38
C GLU A 138 2.11 3.00 -3.11
N VAL A 139 2.92 4.04 -3.25
CA VAL A 139 3.45 4.81 -2.12
C VAL A 139 2.69 6.12 -2.04
N VAL A 140 2.39 6.58 -0.83
CA VAL A 140 1.84 7.91 -0.56
C VAL A 140 2.69 8.56 0.53
N LEU A 141 3.10 9.79 0.29
CA LEU A 141 3.72 10.65 1.29
C LEU A 141 2.63 11.51 1.95
N VAL A 142 2.53 11.44 3.28
CA VAL A 142 1.61 12.29 4.06
C VAL A 142 2.46 13.18 4.97
N PRO A 143 2.72 14.43 4.56
CA PRO A 143 3.40 15.41 5.40
C PRO A 143 2.46 16.00 6.46
N ASP A 144 3.03 16.40 7.59
CA ASP A 144 2.41 17.36 8.51
C ASP A 144 2.64 18.80 8.01
N SER A 145 1.99 19.78 8.64
CA SER A 145 1.93 21.18 8.19
C SER A 145 3.31 21.86 8.07
N GLY A 146 4.29 21.45 8.87
CA GLY A 146 5.65 22.00 8.81
C GLY A 146 6.44 21.55 7.56
N VAL A 147 6.09 20.40 6.98
CA VAL A 147 6.74 19.83 5.78
C VAL A 147 5.88 19.98 4.53
N GLU A 148 4.60 20.35 4.68
CA GLU A 148 3.62 20.40 3.59
C GLU A 148 4.09 21.26 2.41
N ARG A 149 4.72 22.42 2.68
CA ARG A 149 5.26 23.30 1.63
C ARG A 149 6.30 22.63 0.71
N VAL A 150 6.99 21.59 1.19
CA VAL A 150 8.04 20.88 0.46
C VAL A 150 7.45 19.72 -0.33
N LEU A 151 6.50 19.00 0.27
CA LEU A 151 5.98 17.74 -0.26
C LEU A 151 4.63 17.87 -0.99
N ALA A 152 3.94 19.01 -0.92
CA ALA A 152 2.68 19.23 -1.63
C ALA A 152 2.84 19.62 -3.11
N GLY A 153 4.05 19.98 -3.55
CA GLY A 153 4.35 20.39 -4.92
C GLY A 153 4.84 19.26 -5.83
N ASP A 154 5.31 19.63 -7.03
CA ASP A 154 5.82 18.68 -8.04
C ASP A 154 6.94 17.78 -7.51
N ALA A 155 7.81 18.31 -6.64
CA ALA A 155 8.89 17.55 -6.02
C ALA A 155 8.37 16.37 -5.17
N GLY A 156 7.30 16.58 -4.41
CA GLY A 156 6.67 15.50 -3.63
C GLY A 156 5.93 14.49 -4.52
N ALA A 157 5.33 14.96 -5.62
CA ALA A 157 4.73 14.09 -6.62
C ALA A 157 5.79 13.23 -7.34
N ASP A 158 6.94 13.80 -7.68
CA ASP A 158 8.08 13.09 -8.28
C ASP A 158 8.71 12.08 -7.32
N ALA A 159 8.88 12.45 -6.05
CA ALA A 159 9.31 11.54 -5.00
C ALA A 159 8.35 10.35 -4.88
N THR A 160 7.04 10.63 -4.81
CA THR A 160 6.00 9.60 -4.73
C THR A 160 6.02 8.67 -5.95
N ARG A 161 6.18 9.22 -7.16
CA ARG A 161 6.34 8.44 -8.40
C ARG A 161 7.56 7.53 -8.37
N THR A 162 8.70 8.07 -7.97
CA THR A 162 9.98 7.35 -7.90
C THR A 162 9.92 6.20 -6.90
N LEU A 163 9.40 6.46 -5.69
CA LEU A 163 9.18 5.45 -4.66
C LEU A 163 8.22 4.35 -5.13
N THR A 164 7.12 4.74 -5.78
CA THR A 164 6.14 3.80 -6.32
C THR A 164 6.73 2.91 -7.42
N ALA A 165 7.57 3.48 -8.29
CA ALA A 165 8.25 2.75 -9.35
C ALA A 165 9.24 1.71 -8.83
N ALA A 166 9.81 1.90 -7.63
CA ALA A 166 10.74 0.96 -7.00
C ALA A 166 10.06 -0.22 -6.27
N ILE A 167 8.74 -0.20 -6.08
CA ILE A 167 8.01 -1.30 -5.41
C ILE A 167 8.26 -2.68 -6.04
N PRO A 168 8.24 -2.85 -7.37
CA PRO A 168 8.50 -4.14 -8.01
C PRO A 168 9.88 -4.72 -7.69
N ASP A 169 10.87 -3.85 -7.45
CA ASP A 169 12.26 -4.23 -7.14
C ASP A 169 12.47 -4.58 -5.66
N GLY A 170 11.44 -4.40 -4.82
CA GLY A 170 11.41 -4.81 -3.41
C GLY A 170 11.63 -3.67 -2.41
N GLY A 171 11.41 -3.96 -1.13
CA GLY A 171 11.45 -2.94 -0.07
C GLY A 171 12.81 -2.27 0.08
N ALA A 172 13.92 -2.98 -0.11
CA ALA A 172 15.25 -2.40 -0.09
C ALA A 172 15.48 -1.37 -1.23
N ALA A 173 14.84 -1.56 -2.40
CA ALA A 173 14.89 -0.58 -3.47
C ALA A 173 14.10 0.68 -3.11
N VAL A 174 12.90 0.53 -2.56
CA VAL A 174 12.08 1.66 -2.07
C VAL A 174 12.80 2.42 -0.96
N ALA A 175 13.44 1.73 -0.02
CA ALA A 175 14.23 2.35 1.06
C ALA A 175 15.40 3.19 0.51
N ARG A 176 16.09 2.70 -0.53
CA ARG A 176 17.17 3.44 -1.18
C ARG A 176 16.68 4.72 -1.84
N GLU A 177 15.55 4.66 -2.54
CA GLU A 177 14.93 5.85 -3.14
C GLU A 177 14.41 6.83 -2.07
N LEU A 178 13.92 6.31 -0.93
CA LEU A 178 13.54 7.14 0.21
C LEU A 178 14.74 7.94 0.75
N GLY A 179 15.88 7.29 0.95
CA GLY A 179 17.10 7.96 1.42
C GLY A 179 17.59 9.08 0.49
N ARG A 180 17.26 9.03 -0.81
CA ARG A 180 17.58 10.11 -1.77
C ARG A 180 16.79 11.39 -1.55
N LEU A 181 15.74 11.38 -0.72
CA LEU A 181 15.00 12.57 -0.34
C LEU A 181 15.73 13.39 0.74
N ALA A 182 16.75 12.84 1.40
CA ALA A 182 17.45 13.50 2.49
C ALA A 182 17.99 14.91 2.13
N PRO A 183 18.65 15.14 0.96
CA PRO A 183 19.13 16.48 0.61
C PRO A 183 18.00 17.48 0.39
N ALA A 184 16.88 17.06 -0.21
CA ALA A 184 15.73 17.93 -0.44
C ALA A 184 15.04 18.31 0.87
N LEU A 185 14.92 17.36 1.81
CA LEU A 185 14.39 17.62 3.15
C LEU A 185 15.35 18.48 3.98
N ALA A 186 16.66 18.24 3.92
CA ALA A 186 17.67 19.05 4.61
C ALA A 186 17.67 20.51 4.14
N ALA A 187 17.54 20.74 2.83
CA ALA A 187 17.50 22.09 2.27
C ALA A 187 16.27 22.88 2.74
N ALA A 188 15.13 22.21 2.96
CA ALA A 188 13.89 22.86 3.33
C ALA A 188 13.63 22.90 4.85
N LEU A 189 14.14 21.92 5.59
CA LEU A 189 14.01 21.74 7.04
C LEU A 189 15.38 21.38 7.62
N PRO A 190 16.31 22.36 7.71
CA PRO A 190 17.64 22.09 8.23
C PRO A 190 17.58 21.61 9.68
N ARG A 191 18.40 20.61 10.02
CA ARG A 191 18.49 20.07 11.39
C ARG A 191 18.93 21.17 12.36
N ARG A 192 18.25 21.24 13.51
CA ARG A 192 18.60 22.19 14.58
C ARG A 192 19.66 21.59 15.51
N ALA A 193 20.36 22.45 16.24
CA ALA A 193 21.38 22.02 17.20
C ALA A 193 20.80 21.32 18.43
N ASP A 194 19.53 21.61 18.78
CA ASP A 194 18.78 20.99 19.88
C ASP A 194 17.85 19.86 19.42
N ASP A 195 18.01 19.38 18.19
CA ASP A 195 17.14 18.38 17.58
C ASP A 195 17.32 17.00 18.22
N VAL A 196 16.21 16.47 18.75
CA VAL A 196 16.12 15.16 19.39
C VAL A 196 15.17 14.29 18.58
N ASN A 197 15.42 13.00 18.53
CA ASN A 197 14.54 12.07 17.84
C ASN A 197 13.18 11.97 18.56
N GLU A 198 12.10 12.37 17.88
CA GLU A 198 10.74 12.45 18.43
C GLU A 198 9.89 11.21 18.10
N LEU A 199 10.20 10.51 17.00
CA LEU A 199 9.45 9.35 16.51
C LEU A 199 10.36 8.10 16.38
N PRO A 200 9.85 6.87 16.61
CA PRO A 200 10.70 5.68 16.53
C PRO A 200 11.09 5.33 15.08
N ASP A 201 12.39 5.06 14.84
CA ASP A 201 13.00 4.63 13.56
C ASP A 201 12.64 3.18 13.14
N ALA A 202 11.39 2.77 13.36
CA ALA A 202 10.91 1.42 13.11
C ALA A 202 9.88 1.40 11.97
N VAL A 203 9.99 0.39 11.11
CA VAL A 203 8.98 0.15 10.07
C VAL A 203 7.73 -0.47 10.70
N ASP A 204 6.62 0.27 10.68
CA ASP A 204 5.32 -0.23 11.12
C ASP A 204 4.68 -1.08 10.03
N SER A 205 4.52 -2.39 10.27
CA SER A 205 4.00 -3.31 9.27
C SER A 205 2.93 -4.27 9.76
N ASP A 206 2.01 -4.62 8.86
CA ASP A 206 1.04 -5.72 9.00
C ASP A 206 1.34 -6.89 8.05
N LEU A 207 2.45 -6.84 7.28
CA LEU A 207 2.79 -7.88 6.30
C LEU A 207 2.99 -9.27 6.93
N GLU A 208 3.31 -9.31 8.23
CA GLU A 208 3.51 -10.52 9.03
C GLU A 208 2.26 -10.93 9.83
N ARG A 209 1.27 -10.03 10.00
CA ARG A 209 0.02 -10.31 10.75
C ARG A 209 -1.03 -11.01 9.90
N GLY A 210 -0.59 -12.00 9.11
CA GLY A 210 -1.44 -12.80 8.22
C GLY A 210 -2.02 -14.07 8.86
N GLU A 211 -1.69 -14.36 10.12
CA GLU A 211 -2.19 -15.54 10.84
C GLU A 211 -3.04 -15.12 12.04
N ARG A 212 -4.23 -14.55 11.81
CA ARG A 212 -5.39 -14.64 12.72
C ARG A 212 -6.67 -14.58 11.92
#